data_AF-A0A0S4JVF1-F1
#
_entry.id   AF-A0A0S4JVF1-F1
#
_cell.length_a   1.000
_cell.length_b   1.000
_cell.length_c   1.000
_cell.angle_alpha   90.00
_cell.angle_beta   90.00
_cell.angle_gamma   90.00
#
_symmetry.space_group_name_H-M   'P 1'
#
loop_
_entity.id
_entity.type
_entity.pdbx_description
1 polymer ?
#
loop_
_entity_poly.entity_id
_entity_poly.type
_entity_poly.pdbx_seq_one_letter_code
_entity_poly.pdbx_strand_id
1 'polypeptide(L)'
;MAVAFSVVFLAFIASALEPLSSQPQLQCSACLAIAELVGQKMNDTAKLKTTFQASHRLDARNKVKRIDYESSELRAYEILDGFCNELEKDYIFRLGENNLRLFSSNKSLTRANYYGKNDKKELRSVSKRLRDICNEITEEDDTKIISLIKKERYLDEFQQKLCFSEGFKCCGTKKVEASKEKERERREKWLELKKVKDEKIKARAEREKRKKEREEEEKKRREESCSTTVDYLLFHFIPFNLRVEHTW
;
A
#
# COMPACT_ATOMS: atom_id res chain seq x y z
N MET A 1 -55.18 -39.29 -12.76
CA MET A 1 -54.26 -38.52 -13.63
C MET A 1 -53.72 -37.25 -12.95
N ALA A 2 -53.59 -37.20 -11.61
CA ALA A 2 -53.11 -36.00 -10.90
C ALA A 2 -51.64 -36.08 -10.45
N VAL A 3 -51.04 -37.28 -10.46
CA VAL A 3 -49.69 -37.49 -9.89
C VAL A 3 -48.59 -37.22 -10.92
N ALA A 4 -48.88 -37.36 -12.21
CA ALA A 4 -47.88 -37.20 -13.28
C ALA A 4 -47.47 -35.73 -13.51
N PHE A 5 -48.37 -34.76 -13.26
CA PHE A 5 -48.06 -33.34 -13.45
C PHE A 5 -47.14 -32.78 -12.36
N SER A 6 -47.11 -33.39 -11.16
CA SER A 6 -46.29 -32.91 -10.05
C SER A 6 -44.80 -33.23 -10.21
N VAL A 7 -44.46 -34.33 -10.89
CA VAL A 7 -43.05 -34.77 -11.03
C VAL A 7 -42.34 -33.98 -12.13
N VAL A 8 -43.06 -33.59 -13.18
CA VAL A 8 -42.51 -32.79 -14.29
C VAL A 8 -42.19 -31.36 -13.85
N PHE A 9 -42.98 -30.78 -12.94
CA PHE A 9 -42.71 -29.44 -12.39
C PHE A 9 -41.49 -29.40 -11.47
N LEU A 10 -41.21 -30.47 -10.71
CA LEU A 10 -40.02 -30.54 -9.84
C LEU A 10 -38.72 -30.73 -10.65
N ALA A 11 -38.76 -31.43 -11.78
CA ALA A 11 -37.60 -31.59 -12.66
C ALA A 11 -37.22 -30.27 -13.40
N PHE A 12 -38.21 -29.43 -13.71
CA PHE A 12 -37.96 -28.16 -14.40
C PHE A 12 -37.31 -27.10 -13.50
N ILE A 13 -37.58 -27.13 -12.18
CA ILE A 13 -36.96 -26.20 -11.22
C ILE A 13 -35.50 -26.59 -10.92
N ALA A 14 -35.16 -27.88 -11.00
CA ALA A 14 -33.79 -28.36 -10.79
C ALA A 14 -32.82 -28.03 -11.94
N SER A 15 -33.33 -27.64 -13.11
CA SER A 15 -32.53 -27.41 -14.32
C SER A 15 -32.03 -25.96 -14.46
N ALA A 16 -32.44 -25.04 -13.59
CA ALA A 16 -32.08 -23.62 -13.66
C ALA A 16 -30.92 -23.22 -12.72
N LEU A 17 -30.40 -24.15 -11.93
CA LEU A 17 -29.21 -23.94 -11.10
C LEU A 17 -28.02 -24.62 -11.78
N GLU A 18 -27.52 -23.99 -12.85
CA GLU A 18 -26.20 -24.35 -13.35
C GLU A 18 -25.18 -24.14 -12.22
N PRO A 19 -24.34 -25.14 -11.90
CA PRO A 19 -23.34 -24.99 -10.86
C PRO A 19 -22.41 -23.82 -11.20
N LEU A 20 -22.11 -23.00 -10.19
CA LEU A 20 -21.22 -21.84 -10.23
C LEU A 20 -19.78 -22.16 -10.72
N SER A 21 -19.48 -23.43 -10.93
CA SER A 21 -18.21 -23.97 -11.46
C SER A 21 -18.03 -23.79 -12.97
N SER A 22 -19.05 -23.39 -13.72
CA SER A 22 -18.98 -23.32 -15.20
C SER A 22 -18.16 -22.12 -15.74
N GLN A 23 -17.81 -21.13 -14.91
CA GLN A 23 -17.04 -19.95 -15.33
C GLN A 23 -15.83 -19.68 -14.41
N PRO A 24 -14.69 -20.37 -14.62
CA PRO A 24 -13.49 -20.22 -13.77
C PRO A 24 -12.89 -18.81 -13.78
N GLN A 25 -13.09 -18.06 -14.87
CA GLN A 25 -12.63 -16.68 -15.00
C GLN A 25 -13.42 -15.72 -14.10
N LEU A 26 -14.72 -15.98 -13.91
CA LEU A 26 -15.60 -15.20 -13.04
C LEU A 26 -15.22 -15.41 -11.57
N GLN A 27 -15.05 -16.67 -11.17
CA GLN A 27 -14.64 -17.04 -9.82
C GLN A 27 -13.29 -16.44 -9.44
N CYS A 28 -12.34 -16.45 -10.36
CA CYS A 28 -11.03 -15.89 -10.09
C CYS A 28 -11.05 -14.37 -9.89
N SER A 29 -11.74 -13.65 -10.77
CA SER A 29 -11.83 -12.19 -10.68
C SER A 29 -12.64 -11.73 -9.47
N ALA A 30 -13.68 -12.49 -9.08
CA ALA A 30 -14.42 -12.28 -7.84
C ALA A 30 -13.53 -12.51 -6.61
N CYS A 31 -12.78 -13.62 -6.56
CA CYS A 31 -11.85 -13.89 -5.46
C CYS A 31 -10.81 -12.78 -5.32
N LEU A 32 -10.19 -12.35 -6.42
CA LEU A 32 -9.20 -11.28 -6.39
C LEU A 32 -9.76 -9.96 -5.85
N ALA A 33 -11.00 -9.64 -6.19
CA ALA A 33 -11.69 -8.47 -5.67
C ALA A 33 -11.97 -8.61 -4.16
N ILE A 34 -12.54 -9.73 -3.73
CA ILE A 34 -12.78 -10.04 -2.32
C ILE A 34 -11.47 -9.93 -1.52
N ALA A 35 -10.40 -10.52 -2.04
CA ALA A 35 -9.10 -10.52 -1.38
C ALA A 35 -8.45 -9.14 -1.29
N GLU A 36 -8.63 -8.27 -2.29
CA GLU A 36 -8.20 -6.86 -2.22
C GLU A 36 -8.92 -6.10 -1.11
N LEU A 37 -10.20 -6.39 -0.90
CA LEU A 37 -11.04 -5.67 0.04
C LEU A 37 -10.88 -6.12 1.47
N VAL A 38 -10.80 -7.43 1.67
CA VAL A 38 -10.38 -7.99 2.96
C VAL A 38 -9.00 -7.44 3.32
N GLY A 39 -8.07 -7.40 2.36
CA GLY A 39 -6.74 -6.81 2.57
C GLY A 39 -6.76 -5.31 2.92
N GLN A 40 -7.66 -4.52 2.33
CA GLN A 40 -7.84 -3.11 2.69
C GLN A 40 -8.38 -2.96 4.12
N LYS A 41 -9.43 -3.70 4.49
CA LYS A 41 -9.97 -3.73 5.86
C LYS A 41 -8.92 -4.20 6.87
N MET A 42 -8.08 -5.17 6.51
CA MET A 42 -6.95 -5.59 7.32
C MET A 42 -5.99 -4.41 7.55
N ASN A 43 -5.60 -3.69 6.50
CA ASN A 43 -4.69 -2.56 6.64
C ASN A 43 -5.29 -1.42 7.48
N ASP A 44 -6.58 -1.13 7.31
CA ASP A 44 -7.27 -0.09 8.07
C ASP A 44 -7.39 -0.43 9.55
N THR A 45 -7.73 -1.68 9.88
CA THR A 45 -7.76 -2.17 11.27
C THR A 45 -6.37 -2.25 11.90
N ALA A 46 -5.32 -2.57 11.11
CA ALA A 46 -3.94 -2.64 11.61
C ALA A 46 -3.38 -1.27 12.05
N LYS A 47 -3.83 -0.16 11.45
CA LYS A 47 -3.40 1.20 11.81
C LYS A 47 -3.70 1.57 13.27
N LEU A 48 -4.75 0.97 13.85
CA LEU A 48 -5.22 1.31 15.19
C LEU A 48 -4.31 0.76 16.32
N LYS A 49 -3.39 -0.18 16.03
CA LYS A 49 -2.41 -0.77 16.98
C LYS A 49 -2.98 -1.06 18.38
N THR A 50 -4.18 -1.62 18.44
CA THR A 50 -4.88 -1.90 19.69
C THR A 50 -4.46 -3.25 20.28
N THR A 51 -4.53 -3.36 21.61
CA THR A 51 -4.42 -4.63 22.33
C THR A 51 -5.62 -4.77 23.25
N PHE A 52 -6.13 -5.98 23.43
CA PHE A 52 -7.25 -6.24 24.33
C PHE A 52 -6.85 -7.24 25.42
N GLN A 53 -7.60 -7.21 26.51
CA GLN A 53 -7.39 -8.11 27.64
C GLN A 53 -7.93 -9.49 27.29
N ALA A 54 -7.05 -10.50 27.33
CA ALA A 54 -7.43 -11.88 27.03
C ALA A 54 -8.22 -12.54 28.16
N SER A 55 -7.87 -12.18 29.40
CA SER A 55 -8.47 -12.73 30.60
C SER A 55 -8.32 -11.78 31.78
N HIS A 56 -9.25 -11.86 32.72
CA HIS A 56 -9.12 -11.24 34.03
C HIS A 56 -8.12 -11.98 34.94
N ARG A 57 -7.65 -13.17 34.56
CA ARG A 57 -6.59 -13.89 35.29
C ARG A 57 -5.22 -13.29 35.01
N LEU A 58 -4.46 -13.09 36.08
CA LEU A 58 -3.06 -12.68 36.04
C LEU A 58 -2.18 -13.86 35.60
N ASP A 59 -1.10 -13.56 34.89
CA ASP A 59 -0.06 -14.52 34.54
C ASP A 59 0.83 -14.86 35.76
N ALA A 60 1.77 -15.79 35.58
CA ALA A 60 2.73 -16.18 36.62
C ALA A 60 3.63 -15.03 37.12
N ARG A 61 3.60 -13.86 36.47
CA ARG A 61 4.34 -12.64 36.83
C ARG A 61 3.40 -11.55 37.37
N ASN A 62 2.18 -11.91 37.76
CA ASN A 62 1.13 -11.01 38.25
C ASN A 62 0.74 -9.90 37.25
N LYS A 63 0.83 -10.16 35.94
CA LYS A 63 0.41 -9.23 34.88
C LYS A 63 -0.84 -9.71 34.16
N VAL A 64 -1.68 -8.77 33.75
CA VAL A 64 -2.86 -9.06 32.94
C VAL A 64 -2.42 -9.54 31.55
N LYS A 65 -2.89 -10.71 31.13
CA LYS A 65 -2.61 -11.25 29.79
C LYS A 65 -3.31 -10.38 28.73
N ARG A 66 -2.52 -9.76 27.86
CA ARG A 66 -3.02 -8.99 26.70
C ARG A 66 -2.73 -9.74 25.40
N ILE A 67 -3.63 -9.63 24.44
CA ILE A 67 -3.47 -10.17 23.08
C ILE A 67 -3.46 -9.00 22.10
N ASP A 68 -2.61 -9.12 21.09
CA ASP A 68 -2.58 -8.18 19.97
C ASP A 68 -3.85 -8.33 19.14
N TYR A 69 -4.56 -7.23 18.92
CA TYR A 69 -5.80 -7.25 18.14
C TYR A 69 -5.54 -7.67 16.69
N GLU A 70 -4.39 -7.28 16.13
CA GLU A 70 -3.99 -7.62 14.75
C GLU A 70 -3.96 -9.15 14.50
N SER A 71 -3.47 -9.94 15.46
CA SER A 71 -3.35 -11.41 15.30
C SER A 71 -4.53 -12.18 15.91
N SER A 72 -5.57 -11.48 16.34
CA SER A 72 -6.71 -12.07 17.02
C SER A 72 -7.77 -12.61 16.07
N GLU A 73 -8.48 -13.66 16.51
CA GLU A 73 -9.66 -14.18 15.80
C GLU A 73 -10.81 -13.18 15.79
N LEU A 74 -10.96 -12.39 16.86
CA LEU A 74 -11.98 -11.35 16.95
C LEU A 74 -11.90 -10.39 15.76
N ARG A 75 -10.69 -9.90 15.44
CA ARG A 75 -10.47 -9.04 14.26
C ARG A 75 -10.88 -9.73 12.96
N ALA A 76 -10.59 -11.02 12.81
CA ALA A 76 -10.97 -11.74 11.61
C ALA A 76 -12.49 -11.82 11.45
N TYR A 77 -13.22 -12.10 12.53
CA TYR A 77 -14.68 -12.07 12.52
C TYR A 77 -15.24 -10.69 12.24
N GLU A 78 -14.70 -9.63 12.85
CA GLU A 78 -15.14 -8.25 12.58
C GLU A 78 -14.89 -7.81 11.13
N ILE A 79 -13.82 -8.29 10.50
CA ILE A 79 -13.54 -8.01 9.09
C ILE A 79 -14.52 -8.73 8.16
N LEU A 80 -14.89 -9.98 8.49
CA LEU A 80 -15.77 -10.82 7.68
C LEU A 80 -17.26 -10.60 7.97
N ASP A 81 -17.62 -10.09 9.14
CA ASP A 81 -19.01 -9.84 9.51
C ASP A 81 -19.65 -8.82 8.57
N GLY A 82 -20.78 -9.21 7.97
CA GLY A 82 -21.47 -8.41 6.96
C GLY A 82 -20.64 -8.08 5.71
N PHE A 83 -19.43 -8.64 5.53
CA PHE A 83 -18.50 -8.25 4.47
C PHE A 83 -19.10 -8.41 3.07
N CYS A 84 -19.72 -9.55 2.78
CA CYS A 84 -20.35 -9.80 1.49
C CYS A 84 -21.55 -8.86 1.22
N ASN A 85 -22.21 -8.36 2.26
CA ASN A 85 -23.30 -7.39 2.13
C ASN A 85 -22.79 -5.97 1.84
N GLU A 86 -21.63 -5.60 2.39
CA GLU A 86 -20.95 -4.34 2.07
C GLU A 86 -20.37 -4.36 0.66
N LEU A 87 -19.79 -5.50 0.28
CA LEU A 87 -19.26 -5.76 -1.05
C LEU A 87 -20.31 -5.44 -2.14
N GLU A 88 -21.55 -5.90 -1.97
CA GLU A 88 -22.65 -5.62 -2.89
C GLU A 88 -22.97 -4.11 -3.05
N LYS A 89 -22.75 -3.30 -2.00
CA LYS A 89 -23.13 -1.88 -1.99
C LYS A 89 -22.13 -0.99 -2.72
N ASP A 90 -20.86 -1.35 -2.61
CA ASP A 90 -19.73 -0.52 -3.05
C ASP A 90 -19.10 -0.99 -4.36
N TYR A 91 -19.28 -2.27 -4.69
CA TYR A 91 -18.69 -2.93 -5.83
C TYR A 91 -19.76 -3.46 -6.77
N ILE A 92 -19.50 -3.29 -8.06
CA ILE A 92 -20.38 -3.80 -9.08
C ILE A 92 -19.58 -4.52 -10.15
N PHE A 93 -20.10 -5.63 -10.63
CA PHE A 93 -19.49 -6.36 -11.72
C PHE A 93 -20.30 -6.20 -12.99
N ARG A 94 -19.61 -6.14 -14.12
CA ARG A 94 -20.23 -6.34 -15.42
C ARG A 94 -19.60 -7.56 -16.04
N LEU A 95 -20.43 -8.55 -16.36
CA LEU A 95 -20.02 -9.63 -17.24
C LEU A 95 -19.87 -9.03 -18.65
N GLY A 96 -18.64 -9.04 -19.17
CA GLY A 96 -18.38 -8.95 -20.60
C GLY A 96 -18.40 -10.34 -21.23
N GLU A 97 -18.14 -10.41 -22.54
CA GLU A 97 -18.19 -11.67 -23.30
C GLU A 97 -17.20 -12.73 -22.79
N ASN A 98 -16.02 -12.30 -22.29
CA ASN A 98 -14.96 -13.18 -21.79
C ASN A 98 -14.22 -12.61 -20.57
N ASN A 99 -14.78 -11.58 -19.92
CA ASN A 99 -14.12 -10.94 -18.79
C ASN A 99 -15.13 -10.39 -17.80
N LEU A 100 -14.80 -10.54 -16.52
CA LEU A 100 -15.49 -9.83 -15.46
C LEU A 100 -14.79 -8.49 -15.26
N ARG A 101 -15.52 -7.39 -15.49
CA ARG A 101 -15.03 -6.05 -15.16
C ARG A 101 -15.56 -5.66 -13.80
N LEU A 102 -14.65 -5.48 -12.85
CA LEU A 102 -14.96 -4.86 -11.56
C LEU A 102 -15.12 -3.37 -11.75
N PHE A 103 -16.17 -2.81 -11.18
CA PHE A 103 -16.45 -1.40 -11.08
C PHE A 103 -16.53 -1.00 -9.62
N SER A 104 -15.81 0.04 -9.23
CA SER A 104 -15.90 0.61 -7.89
C SER A 104 -16.09 2.12 -7.96
N SER A 105 -16.84 2.65 -7.00
CA SER A 105 -16.89 4.10 -6.80
C SER A 105 -15.62 4.63 -6.14
N ASN A 106 -14.81 3.74 -5.54
CA ASN A 106 -13.55 4.06 -4.90
C ASN A 106 -12.40 3.98 -5.91
N LYS A 107 -11.66 5.08 -6.09
CA LYS A 107 -10.51 5.16 -7.00
C LYS A 107 -9.24 4.47 -6.47
N SER A 108 -9.26 4.03 -5.21
CA SER A 108 -8.08 3.44 -4.54
C SER A 108 -7.80 1.98 -4.93
N LEU A 109 -8.66 1.37 -5.75
CA LEU A 109 -8.56 -0.02 -6.12
C LEU A 109 -7.85 -0.16 -7.46
N THR A 110 -6.78 -0.92 -7.45
CA THR A 110 -5.87 -0.99 -8.62
C THR A 110 -6.47 -1.80 -9.76
N ARG A 111 -7.42 -2.70 -9.45
CA ARG A 111 -8.06 -3.61 -10.43
C ARG A 111 -9.51 -3.25 -10.77
N ALA A 112 -10.07 -2.22 -10.14
CA ALA A 112 -11.44 -1.79 -10.41
C ALA A 112 -11.48 -0.62 -11.40
N ASN A 113 -12.41 -0.66 -12.35
CA ASN A 113 -12.75 0.49 -13.17
C ASN A 113 -13.61 1.46 -12.36
N TYR A 114 -13.38 2.77 -12.50
CA TYR A 114 -14.21 3.76 -11.84
C TYR A 114 -15.56 3.92 -12.53
N TYR A 115 -16.65 4.08 -11.77
CA TYR A 115 -17.98 4.39 -12.32
C TYR A 115 -18.63 5.59 -11.61
N GLY A 116 -19.46 6.34 -12.34
CA GLY A 116 -20.19 7.50 -11.81
C GLY A 116 -21.51 7.12 -11.16
N LYS A 117 -22.13 8.05 -10.41
CA LYS A 117 -23.42 7.81 -9.74
C LYS A 117 -24.56 7.41 -10.70
N ASN A 118 -24.46 7.84 -11.97
CA ASN A 118 -25.47 7.58 -13.00
C ASN A 118 -25.44 6.12 -13.49
N ASP A 119 -24.26 5.49 -13.52
CA ASP A 119 -24.07 4.11 -14.00
C ASP A 119 -24.47 3.07 -12.92
N LYS A 120 -24.63 3.50 -11.66
CA LYS A 120 -24.90 2.64 -10.50
C LYS A 120 -26.20 1.84 -10.62
N LYS A 121 -27.23 2.42 -11.24
CA LYS A 121 -28.57 1.80 -11.33
C LYS A 121 -28.60 0.64 -12.32
N GLU A 122 -27.94 0.78 -13.47
CA GLU A 122 -27.89 -0.24 -14.51
C GLU A 122 -27.00 -1.43 -14.08
N LEU A 123 -25.89 -1.12 -13.40
CA LEU A 123 -24.92 -2.11 -12.94
C LEU A 123 -25.42 -2.95 -11.75
N ARG A 124 -26.32 -2.44 -10.90
CA ARG A 124 -26.83 -3.12 -9.69
C ARG A 124 -27.50 -4.47 -9.94
N SER A 125 -28.02 -4.73 -11.14
CA SER A 125 -28.65 -6.02 -11.47
C SER A 125 -27.68 -7.21 -11.35
N VAL A 126 -26.36 -6.95 -11.43
CA VAL A 126 -25.29 -7.96 -11.38
C VAL A 126 -24.70 -8.12 -9.96
N SER A 127 -25.04 -7.25 -9.00
CA SER A 127 -24.45 -7.24 -7.66
C SER A 127 -24.87 -8.45 -6.80
N LYS A 128 -26.07 -9.00 -7.03
CA LYS A 128 -26.55 -10.19 -6.30
C LYS A 128 -25.64 -11.41 -6.50
N ARG A 129 -25.23 -11.64 -7.75
CA ARG A 129 -24.36 -12.78 -8.11
C ARG A 129 -22.98 -12.70 -7.45
N LEU A 130 -22.48 -11.49 -7.22
CA LEU A 130 -21.24 -11.29 -6.48
C LEU A 130 -21.38 -11.67 -5.02
N ARG A 131 -22.48 -11.25 -4.37
CA ARG A 131 -22.74 -11.60 -2.97
C ARG A 131 -22.85 -13.11 -2.81
N ASP A 132 -23.51 -13.79 -3.74
CA ASP A 132 -23.65 -15.24 -3.72
C ASP A 132 -22.29 -15.93 -3.83
N ILE A 133 -21.42 -15.49 -4.77
CA ILE A 133 -20.02 -15.98 -4.88
C ILE A 133 -19.22 -15.67 -3.60
N CYS A 134 -19.38 -14.48 -3.05
CA CYS A 134 -18.69 -14.09 -1.83
C CYS A 134 -19.09 -15.00 -0.66
N ASN A 135 -20.39 -15.25 -0.49
CA ASN A 135 -20.89 -16.15 0.55
C ASN A 135 -20.34 -17.57 0.34
N GLU A 136 -20.37 -18.10 -0.89
CA GLU A 136 -19.79 -19.41 -1.21
C GLU A 136 -18.31 -19.50 -0.82
N ILE A 137 -17.50 -18.52 -1.23
CA ILE A 137 -16.07 -18.46 -0.89
C ILE A 137 -15.87 -18.36 0.64
N THR A 138 -16.67 -17.53 1.30
CA THR A 138 -16.48 -17.25 2.73
C THR A 138 -16.98 -18.41 3.58
N GLU A 139 -17.98 -19.17 3.14
CA GLU A 139 -18.51 -20.35 3.81
C GLU A 139 -17.60 -21.57 3.60
N GLU A 140 -17.06 -21.78 2.39
CA GLU A 140 -16.18 -22.91 2.08
C GLU A 140 -14.79 -22.76 2.72
N ASP A 141 -14.24 -21.54 2.71
CA ASP A 141 -12.87 -21.24 3.13
C ASP A 141 -12.81 -20.41 4.44
N ASP A 142 -13.85 -20.42 5.28
CA ASP A 142 -13.98 -19.57 6.49
C ASP A 142 -12.74 -19.61 7.40
N THR A 143 -12.34 -20.82 7.79
CA THR A 143 -11.22 -21.12 8.68
C THR A 143 -9.89 -20.74 8.04
N LYS A 144 -9.77 -20.94 6.73
CA LYS A 144 -8.59 -20.58 5.94
C LYS A 144 -8.46 -19.06 5.88
N ILE A 145 -9.53 -18.34 5.55
CA ILE A 145 -9.56 -16.87 5.50
C ILE A 145 -9.21 -16.29 6.88
N ILE A 146 -9.83 -16.80 7.95
CA ILE A 146 -9.51 -16.38 9.33
C ILE A 146 -8.03 -16.62 9.64
N SER A 147 -7.49 -17.79 9.28
CA SER A 147 -6.08 -18.10 9.52
C SER A 147 -5.13 -17.18 8.75
N LEU A 148 -5.51 -16.79 7.52
CA LEU A 148 -4.75 -15.87 6.68
C LEU A 148 -4.81 -14.44 7.23
N ILE A 149 -5.97 -13.97 7.71
CA ILE A 149 -6.10 -12.64 8.33
C ILE A 149 -5.20 -12.52 9.57
N LYS A 150 -5.07 -13.61 10.35
CA LYS A 150 -4.23 -13.64 11.57
C LYS A 150 -2.72 -13.64 11.26
N LYS A 151 -2.32 -14.27 10.15
CA LYS A 151 -0.90 -14.52 9.80
C LYS A 151 -0.32 -13.47 8.85
N GLU A 152 -1.09 -13.09 7.84
CA GLU A 152 -0.61 -12.24 6.75
C GLU A 152 -0.78 -10.77 7.10
N ARG A 153 0.26 -9.98 6.84
CA ARG A 153 0.22 -8.51 7.00
C ARG A 153 0.07 -7.79 5.69
N TYR A 154 0.57 -8.40 4.61
CA TYR A 154 0.65 -7.78 3.30
C TYR A 154 -0.48 -8.30 2.40
N LEU A 155 -1.17 -7.35 1.76
CA LEU A 155 -2.28 -7.62 0.85
C LEU A 155 -1.88 -8.56 -0.30
N ASP A 156 -0.67 -8.42 -0.84
CA ASP A 156 -0.19 -9.25 -1.96
C ASP A 156 -0.01 -10.72 -1.56
N GLU A 157 0.42 -10.98 -0.32
CA GLU A 157 0.60 -12.33 0.21
C GLU A 157 -0.75 -12.96 0.55
N PHE A 158 -1.65 -12.17 1.16
CA PHE A 158 -3.02 -12.58 1.44
C PHE A 158 -3.76 -12.96 0.15
N GLN A 159 -3.71 -12.12 -0.88
CA GLN A 159 -4.33 -12.38 -2.18
C GLN A 159 -3.76 -13.63 -2.85
N GLN A 160 -2.44 -13.82 -2.78
CA GLN A 160 -1.79 -14.99 -3.36
C GLN A 160 -2.25 -16.27 -2.66
N LYS A 161 -2.27 -16.27 -1.33
CA LYS A 161 -2.65 -17.44 -0.53
C LYS A 161 -4.15 -17.73 -0.55
N LEU A 162 -5.01 -16.71 -0.71
CA LEU A 162 -6.45 -16.92 -0.79
C LEU A 162 -6.86 -17.42 -2.18
N CYS A 163 -6.44 -16.73 -3.25
CA CYS A 163 -7.00 -16.97 -4.59
C CYS A 163 -6.16 -17.89 -5.49
N PHE A 164 -4.90 -18.18 -5.14
CA PHE A 164 -4.01 -19.00 -5.96
C PHE A 164 -3.49 -20.25 -5.24
N SER A 165 -3.95 -20.53 -4.02
CA SER A 165 -3.68 -21.79 -3.32
C SER A 165 -4.62 -22.91 -3.79
N GLU A 166 -4.37 -24.13 -3.32
CA GLU A 166 -5.25 -25.28 -3.58
C GLU A 166 -6.70 -24.94 -3.19
N GLY A 167 -7.64 -25.13 -4.13
CA GLY A 167 -9.05 -24.74 -4.01
C GLY A 167 -9.49 -23.76 -5.10
N PHE A 168 -8.83 -22.61 -5.22
CA PHE A 168 -9.15 -21.59 -6.22
C PHE A 168 -8.17 -21.64 -7.40
N LYS A 169 -8.60 -22.26 -8.51
CA LYS A 169 -7.84 -22.27 -9.77
C LYS A 169 -8.00 -20.94 -10.51
N CYS A 170 -7.53 -19.85 -9.91
CA CYS A 170 -7.20 -18.65 -10.66
C CYS A 170 -6.10 -18.98 -11.67
N CYS A 171 -6.42 -19.07 -12.96
CA CYS A 171 -5.44 -19.24 -14.02
C CYS A 171 -4.49 -18.03 -14.09
N GLY A 172 -3.37 -18.06 -13.36
CA GLY A 172 -2.43 -16.93 -13.42
C GLY A 172 -1.17 -16.92 -12.55
N THR A 173 -0.85 -17.97 -11.77
CA THR A 173 0.35 -17.97 -10.90
C THR A 173 1.62 -17.54 -11.64
N LYS A 174 1.85 -18.10 -12.83
CA LYS A 174 3.01 -17.78 -13.68
C LYS A 174 3.08 -16.31 -14.15
N LYS A 175 1.95 -15.64 -14.37
CA LYS A 175 1.92 -14.24 -14.82
C LYS A 175 2.13 -13.25 -13.66
N VAL A 176 1.62 -13.58 -12.48
CA VAL A 176 1.77 -12.76 -11.28
C VAL A 176 3.21 -12.82 -10.75
N GLU A 177 3.81 -14.01 -10.70
CA GLU A 177 5.21 -14.17 -10.30
C GLU A 177 6.16 -13.46 -11.28
N ALA A 178 5.95 -13.61 -12.59
CA ALA A 178 6.71 -12.87 -13.60
C ALA A 178 6.52 -11.35 -13.51
N SER A 179 5.35 -10.87 -13.07
CA SER A 179 5.10 -9.45 -12.84
C SER A 179 5.80 -8.93 -11.58
N LYS A 180 5.81 -9.74 -10.49
CA LYS A 180 6.51 -9.42 -9.24
C LYS A 180 8.02 -9.35 -9.46
N GLU A 181 8.60 -10.27 -10.23
CA GLU A 181 10.02 -10.26 -10.56
C GLU A 181 10.40 -9.01 -11.36
N LYS A 182 9.62 -8.67 -12.39
CA LYS A 182 9.83 -7.43 -13.16
C LYS A 182 9.66 -6.16 -12.34
N GLU A 183 8.85 -6.18 -11.29
CA GLU A 183 8.71 -5.05 -10.38
C GLU A 183 9.90 -4.95 -9.41
N ARG A 184 10.40 -6.09 -8.92
CA ARG A 184 11.62 -6.17 -8.12
C ARG A 184 12.84 -5.65 -8.89
N GLU A 185 13.05 -6.10 -10.12
CA GLU A 185 14.10 -5.60 -11.01
C GLU A 185 13.99 -4.07 -11.22
N ARG A 186 12.77 -3.55 -11.42
CA ARG A 186 12.53 -2.10 -11.55
C ARG A 186 12.88 -1.33 -10.27
N ARG A 187 12.57 -1.89 -9.09
CA ARG A 187 12.91 -1.28 -7.80
C ARG A 187 14.41 -1.28 -7.55
N GLU A 188 15.09 -2.38 -7.85
CA GLU A 188 16.55 -2.49 -7.73
C GLU A 188 17.26 -1.47 -8.64
N LYS A 189 16.86 -1.40 -9.91
CA LYS A 189 17.37 -0.39 -10.86
C LYS A 189 17.10 1.04 -10.41
N TRP A 190 15.93 1.30 -9.82
CA TRP A 190 15.61 2.62 -9.28
C TRP A 190 16.48 2.98 -8.07
N LEU A 191 16.76 2.03 -7.18
CA LEU A 191 17.66 2.23 -6.04
C LEU A 191 19.10 2.52 -6.48
N GLU A 192 19.59 1.83 -7.52
CA GLU A 192 20.89 2.12 -8.10
C GLU A 192 20.96 3.53 -8.70
N LEU A 193 19.95 3.91 -9.49
CA LEU A 193 19.85 5.26 -10.06
C LEU A 193 19.78 6.33 -8.97
N LYS A 194 19.08 6.04 -7.87
CA LYS A 194 18.99 6.94 -6.72
C LYS A 194 20.35 7.12 -6.05
N LYS A 195 21.10 6.04 -5.80
CA LYS A 195 22.47 6.12 -5.25
C LYS A 195 23.38 6.99 -6.11
N VAL A 196 23.38 6.78 -7.42
CA VAL A 196 24.17 7.59 -8.37
C VAL A 196 23.76 9.07 -8.32
N LYS A 197 22.46 9.35 -8.21
CA LYS A 197 21.95 10.72 -8.12
C LYS A 197 22.37 11.38 -6.82
N ASP A 198 22.27 10.68 -5.70
CA ASP A 198 22.65 11.17 -4.38
C ASP A 198 24.16 11.45 -4.29
N GLU A 199 25.01 10.58 -4.89
CA GLU A 199 26.44 10.81 -5.01
C GLU A 199 26.78 12.04 -5.85
N LYS A 200 26.10 12.23 -6.99
CA LYS A 200 26.28 13.43 -7.83
C LYS A 200 25.89 14.71 -7.08
N ILE A 201 24.80 14.68 -6.33
CA ILE A 201 24.36 15.81 -5.49
C ILE A 201 25.42 16.11 -4.43
N LYS A 202 25.92 15.08 -3.73
CA LYS A 202 26.97 15.22 -2.71
C LYS A 202 28.26 15.81 -3.29
N ALA A 203 28.71 15.32 -4.46
CA ALA A 203 29.90 15.83 -5.14
C ALA A 203 29.74 17.29 -5.59
N ARG A 204 28.54 17.70 -6.03
CA ARG A 204 28.24 19.09 -6.37
C ARG A 204 28.30 19.99 -5.13
N ALA A 205 27.69 19.57 -4.02
CA ALA A 205 27.73 20.31 -2.77
C ALA A 205 29.17 20.48 -2.25
N GLU A 206 30.00 19.45 -2.35
CA GLU A 206 31.41 19.52 -1.96
C GLU A 206 32.22 20.48 -2.85
N ARG A 207 31.99 20.47 -4.17
CA ARG A 207 32.62 21.43 -5.09
C ARG A 207 32.24 22.87 -4.78
N GLU A 208 30.96 23.12 -4.46
CA GLU A 208 30.50 24.45 -4.07
C GLU A 208 31.10 24.89 -2.72
N LYS A 209 31.23 23.98 -1.75
CA LYS A 209 31.91 24.26 -0.48
C LYS A 209 33.37 24.65 -0.70
N ARG A 210 34.12 23.87 -1.49
CA ARG A 210 35.52 24.17 -1.83
C ARG A 210 35.69 25.48 -2.60
N LYS A 211 34.71 25.87 -3.43
CA LYS A 211 34.72 27.18 -4.11
C LYS A 211 34.58 28.33 -3.10
N LYS A 212 33.61 28.22 -2.19
CA LYS A 212 33.41 29.21 -1.12
C LYS A 212 34.62 29.36 -0.21
N GLU A 213 35.25 28.24 0.18
CA GLU A 213 36.48 28.24 0.99
C GLU A 213 37.63 28.96 0.25
N ARG A 214 37.82 28.72 -1.05
CA ARG A 214 38.84 29.45 -1.85
C ARG A 214 38.54 30.94 -1.99
N GLU A 215 37.27 31.31 -2.23
CA GLU A 215 36.85 32.70 -2.33
C GLU A 215 37.06 33.44 -0.99
N GLU A 216 36.80 32.77 0.13
CA GLU A 216 37.04 33.32 1.48
C GLU A 216 38.55 33.47 1.77
N GLU A 217 39.37 32.48 1.42
CA GLU A 217 40.84 32.58 1.54
C GLU A 217 41.43 33.68 0.65
N GLU A 218 40.93 33.84 -0.57
CA GLU A 218 41.36 34.93 -1.46
C GLU A 218 40.97 36.29 -0.90
N LYS A 219 39.76 36.41 -0.33
CA LYS A 219 39.31 37.64 0.34
C LYS A 219 40.22 37.98 1.52
N LYS A 220 40.55 37.01 2.39
CA LYS A 220 41.49 37.21 3.52
C LYS A 220 42.86 37.68 3.04
N ARG A 221 43.42 37.05 2.00
CA ARG A 221 44.71 37.49 1.41
C ARG A 221 44.67 38.91 0.86
N ARG A 222 43.56 39.34 0.24
CA ARG A 222 43.40 40.73 -0.23
C ARG A 222 43.35 41.72 0.94
N GLU A 223 42.63 41.39 2.01
CA GLU A 223 42.56 42.21 3.22
C GLU A 223 43.95 42.37 3.89
N GLU A 224 44.73 41.29 4.00
CA GLU A 224 46.10 41.31 4.54
C GLU A 224 47.08 42.12 3.65
N SER A 225 46.97 42.02 2.33
CA SER A 225 47.79 42.80 1.39
C SER A 225 47.49 44.30 1.41
N CYS A 226 46.24 44.70 1.69
CA CYS A 226 45.87 46.10 1.82
C CYS A 226 46.38 46.72 3.14
N SER A 227 46.46 45.95 4.23
CA SER A 227 47.00 46.43 5.53
C SER A 227 48.48 46.78 5.45
N THR A 228 49.29 45.94 4.79
CA THR A 228 50.74 46.14 4.69
C THR A 228 51.14 47.31 3.78
N THR A 229 50.27 47.71 2.84
CA THR A 229 50.53 48.87 1.96
C THR A 229 50.31 50.20 2.67
N VAL A 230 49.46 50.25 3.71
CA VAL A 230 49.23 51.45 4.53
C VAL A 230 50.39 51.70 5.49
N ASP A 231 51.01 50.63 6.04
CA ASP A 231 52.18 50.77 6.92
C ASP A 231 53.43 51.28 6.18
N TYR A 232 53.64 50.89 4.92
CA TYR A 232 54.75 51.43 4.11
C TYR A 232 54.58 52.92 3.75
N LEU A 233 53.34 53.42 3.67
CA LEU A 233 53.07 54.84 3.43
C LEU A 233 53.13 55.68 4.72
N LEU A 234 52.95 55.08 5.90
CA LEU A 234 53.11 55.78 7.19
C LEU A 234 54.59 55.98 7.58
N PHE A 235 55.50 55.10 7.15
CA PHE A 235 56.93 55.21 7.49
C PHE A 235 57.75 56.16 6.60
N HIS A 236 57.22 56.61 5.44
CA HIS A 236 57.93 57.54 4.55
C HIS A 236 57.42 59.00 4.58
N PHE A 237 56.46 59.32 5.45
CA PHE A 237 55.98 60.69 5.69
C PHE A 237 56.11 61.08 7.17
N ILE A 238 57.33 61.09 7.71
CA ILE A 238 57.64 61.91 8.90
C ILE A 238 58.53 63.07 8.45
N PRO A 239 57.95 64.24 8.09
CA PRO A 239 58.73 65.46 8.04
C PRO A 239 59.12 65.86 9.47
N PHE A 240 60.44 65.98 9.65
CA PHE A 240 61.09 66.90 10.57
C PHE A 240 60.21 68.11 10.95
N ASN A 241 59.89 68.23 12.25
CA ASN A 241 59.96 69.45 13.07
C ASN A 241 58.98 69.33 14.23
N LEU A 242 59.50 69.45 15.46
CA LEU A 242 58.98 70.41 16.45
C LEU A 242 59.95 70.47 17.64
N ARG A 243 60.76 71.52 17.59
CA ARG A 243 61.44 72.16 18.72
C ARG A 243 60.36 72.72 19.66
N VAL A 244 60.39 72.34 20.93
CA VAL A 244 59.70 73.06 22.01
C VAL A 244 60.70 73.29 23.14
N GLU A 245 60.93 74.58 23.40
CA GLU A 245 61.75 75.14 24.46
C GLU A 245 61.11 74.88 25.82
N HIS A 246 61.91 74.44 26.80
CA HIS A 246 61.57 74.56 28.20
C HIS A 246 62.58 75.49 28.87
N THR A 247 62.06 76.67 29.20
CA THR A 247 62.58 77.66 30.15
C THR A 247 62.89 77.02 31.49
N TRP A 248 64.12 77.22 31.99
CA TRP A 248 64.45 77.72 33.33
C TRP A 248 65.81 78.42 33.26
#